data_AF-A0A3B9SGD9-F1
#
_entry.id   AF-A0A3B9SGD9-F1
#
_cell.length_a   1.000
_cell.length_b   1.000
_cell.length_c   1.000
_cell.angle_alpha   90.00
_cell.angle_beta   90.00
_cell.angle_gamma   90.00
#
_symmetry.space_group_name_H-M   'P 1'
#
loop_
_entity.id
_entity.type
_entity.pdbx_description
1 polymer ?
#
loop_
_entity_poly.entity_id
_entity_poly.type
_entity_poly.pdbx_seq_one_letter_code
_entity_poly.pdbx_strand_id
1 'polypeptide(L)' 'MKNYCPICNYYFEMCQCKFGGKSHPDNGKKARVVADHIYLLSDEQIEHLKRVQNYWNISYDDEEMNQFLAKLESEVKE' A
#
# COMPACT_ATOMS: atom_id res chain seq x y z
N MET A 1 11.50 14.74 -5.92
CA MET A 1 10.65 14.43 -4.76
C MET A 1 10.69 12.93 -4.48
N LYS A 2 11.83 12.38 -4.02
CA LYS A 2 11.96 10.93 -3.82
C LYS A 2 11.55 10.45 -2.42
N ASN A 3 11.52 11.37 -1.44
CA ASN A 3 11.26 11.06 -0.02
C ASN A 3 9.80 11.30 0.40
N TYR A 4 8.87 11.32 -0.56
CA TYR A 4 7.45 11.61 -0.33
C TYR A 4 6.59 10.39 -0.65
N CYS A 5 5.63 10.12 0.23
CA CYS A 5 4.65 9.07 0.03
C CYS A 5 3.78 9.37 -1.21
N PRO A 6 3.71 8.47 -2.20
CA PRO A 6 2.96 8.71 -3.42
C PRO A 6 1.43 8.72 -3.23
N ILE A 7 0.94 8.30 -2.06
CA ILE A 7 -0.50 8.25 -1.74
C ILE A 7 -0.96 9.54 -1.04
N CYS A 8 -0.27 9.92 0.04
CA CYS A 8 -0.67 11.07 0.87
C CYS A 8 0.17 12.33 0.62
N ASN A 9 1.25 12.24 -0.17
CA ASN A 9 2.18 13.34 -0.47
C ASN A 9 2.85 13.97 0.76
N TYR A 10 2.87 13.27 1.90
CA TYR A 10 3.70 13.63 3.06
C TYR A 10 5.10 13.03 2.92
N TYR A 11 6.08 13.63 3.58
CA TYR A 11 7.37 12.99 3.79
C TYR A 11 7.19 11.60 4.42
N PHE A 12 8.07 10.65 4.08
CA PHE A 12 7.97 9.27 4.57
C PHE A 12 7.82 9.15 6.09
N GLU A 13 8.53 10.00 6.85
CA GLU A 13 8.50 10.05 8.31
C GLU A 13 7.15 10.56 8.86
N MET A 14 6.47 11.42 8.10
CA MET A 14 5.16 11.97 8.43
C MET A 14 4.02 11.25 7.69
N CYS A 15 4.30 10.09 7.08
CA CYS A 15 3.32 9.38 6.28
C CYS A 15 2.11 8.96 7.13
N GLN A 16 0.95 9.49 6.75
CA GLN A 16 -0.31 9.24 7.44
C GLN A 16 -1.00 7.96 6.96
N CYS A 17 -0.50 7.33 5.89
CA CYS A 17 -1.14 6.13 5.33
C CYS A 17 -1.13 4.94 6.29
N LYS A 18 -0.24 4.90 7.28
CA LYS A 18 -0.20 3.82 8.28
C LYS A 18 -1.36 3.87 9.27
N PHE A 19 -1.99 5.03 9.43
CA PHE A 19 -3.06 5.24 10.39
C PHE A 19 -4.40 5.08 9.65
N GLY A 20 -5.07 3.95 9.88
CA GLY A 20 -6.42 3.72 9.37
C GLY A 20 -7.40 4.73 9.98
N GLY A 21 -8.30 5.29 9.18
CA GLY A 21 -9.31 6.22 9.67
C GLY A 21 -10.13 6.86 8.56
N LYS A 22 -11.43 7.05 8.83
CA LYS A 22 -12.38 7.71 7.92
C LYS A 22 -12.05 9.19 7.63
N SER A 23 -11.05 9.77 8.29
CA SER A 23 -10.65 11.17 8.11
C SER A 23 -10.03 11.49 6.74
N HIS A 24 -9.70 10.49 5.91
CA HIS A 24 -9.18 10.69 4.56
C HIS A 24 -9.95 9.88 3.50
N PRO A 25 -11.11 10.38 3.03
CA PRO A 25 -12.01 9.65 2.14
C PRO A 25 -11.43 9.24 0.77
N ASP A 26 -10.25 9.73 0.37
CA ASP A 26 -9.67 9.47 -0.96
C ASP A 26 -8.42 8.58 -0.97
N ASN A 27 -7.92 8.13 0.19
CA ASN A 27 -6.65 7.40 0.24
C ASN A 27 -6.75 6.01 -0.41
N GLY A 28 -7.92 5.35 -0.36
CA GLY A 28 -8.12 4.04 -1.03
C GLY A 28 -8.04 4.14 -2.55
N LYS A 29 -8.63 5.18 -3.15
CA LYS A 29 -8.56 5.42 -4.61
C LYS A 29 -7.13 5.74 -5.06
N LYS A 30 -6.43 6.60 -4.30
CA LYS A 30 -5.03 6.94 -4.57
C LYS A 30 -4.11 5.73 -4.41
N ALA A 31 -4.30 4.93 -3.36
CA ALA A 31 -3.54 3.71 -3.12
C ALA A 31 -3.68 2.72 -4.29
N ARG A 32 -4.89 2.56 -4.85
CA ARG A 32 -5.12 1.73 -6.03
C ARG A 32 -4.35 2.22 -7.25
N VAL A 33 -4.48 3.51 -7.59
CA VAL A 33 -3.74 4.11 -8.73
C VAL A 33 -2.22 3.94 -8.56
N VAL A 34 -1.71 4.15 -7.34
CA VAL A 34 -0.29 3.98 -7.03
C VAL A 34 0.16 2.52 -7.20
N ALA A 35 -0.66 1.55 -6.77
CA ALA A 35 -0.36 0.13 -6.93
C ALA A 35 -0.36 -0.29 -8.42
N ASP A 36 -1.31 0.21 -9.22
CA ASP A 36 -1.44 -0.09 -10.64
C ASP A 36 -0.29 0.52 -11.48
N HIS A 37 0.37 1.58 -10.98
CA HIS A 37 1.43 2.30 -11.69
C HIS A 37 2.77 2.32 -10.95
N ILE A 38 3.13 1.22 -10.27
CA ILE A 38 4.37 1.11 -9.49
C ILE A 38 5.65 1.39 -10.30
N TYR A 39 5.62 1.18 -11.62
CA TYR A 39 6.74 1.44 -12.54
C TYR A 39 7.10 2.93 -12.69
N LEU A 40 6.23 3.84 -12.24
CA LEU A 40 6.49 5.29 -12.24
C LEU A 40 7.24 5.75 -10.98
N LEU A 41 7.40 4.86 -9.99
CA LEU A 41 7.92 5.20 -8.67
C LEU A 41 9.43 4.97 -8.59
N SER A 42 10.10 5.73 -7.72
CA SER A 42 11.48 5.42 -7.36
C SER A 42 11.56 4.20 -6.43
N ASP A 43 12.72 3.55 -6.39
CA ASP A 43 12.97 2.42 -5.48
C ASP A 43 12.66 2.76 -4.01
N GLU A 44 13.01 3.97 -3.56
CA GLU A 44 12.71 4.48 -2.22
C GLU A 44 11.20 4.58 -1.95
N GLN A 45 10.42 5.00 -2.95
CA GLN A 45 8.97 5.06 -2.85
C GLN A 45 8.34 3.66 -2.83
N ILE A 46 8.87 2.75 -3.63
CA ILE A 46 8.46 1.33 -3.63
C ILE A 46 8.72 0.71 -2.26
N GLU A 47 9.91 0.92 -1.71
CA GLU A 47 10.28 0.42 -0.38
C GLU A 47 9.39 1.01 0.72
N HIS A 48 9.10 2.32 0.63
CA HIS A 48 8.15 2.97 1.53
C HIS A 48 6.75 2.35 1.45
N LEU A 49 6.25 2.09 0.25
CA LEU A 49 4.93 1.46 0.04
C LEU A 49 4.86 0.05 0.60
N LYS A 50 5.90 -0.77 0.41
CA LYS A 50 5.99 -2.11 1.02
C LYS A 50 5.84 -2.02 2.55
N ARG A 51 6.57 -1.10 3.18
CA ARG A 51 6.45 -0.87 4.64
C ARG A 51 5.03 -0.46 5.03
N VAL A 52 4.39 0.43 4.26
CA VAL A 52 3.02 0.89 4.53
C VAL A 52 2.00 -0.23 4.36
N GLN A 53 2.06 -1.00 3.28
CA GLN A 53 1.13 -2.10 3.00
C GLN A 53 1.20 -3.20 4.06
N ASN A 54 2.40 -3.49 4.60
CA ASN A 54 2.56 -4.41 5.73
C ASN A 54 1.79 -3.97 7.00
N TYR A 55 1.44 -2.69 7.16
CA TYR A 55 0.62 -2.23 8.29
C TYR A 55 -0.88 -2.34 8.06
N TRP A 56 -1.34 -2.43 6.82
CA TRP A 56 -2.77 -2.27 6.50
C TRP A 56 -3.63 -3.49 6.85
N ASN A 57 -3.04 -4.67 7.01
CA ASN A 57 -3.72 -5.92 7.38
C ASN A 57 -5.08 -6.08 6.65
N ILE A 58 -5.05 -5.99 5.32
CA ILE A 58 -6.24 -5.92 4.47
C ILE A 58 -6.81 -7.32 4.27
N SER A 59 -8.11 -7.47 4.49
CA SER A 59 -8.91 -8.56 3.92
C SER A 59 -9.83 -8.00 2.84
N TYR A 60 -10.21 -8.84 1.88
CA TYR A 60 -11.15 -8.49 0.83
C TYR A 60 -12.54 -9.00 1.18
N ASP A 61 -13.61 -8.32 0.74
CA ASP A 61 -14.98 -8.85 0.85
C ASP A 61 -15.19 -10.02 -0.14
N ASP A 62 -14.35 -10.11 -1.17
CA ASP A 62 -14.35 -11.15 -2.18
C ASP A 62 -13.50 -12.36 -1.73
N GLU A 63 -14.13 -13.55 -1.69
CA GLU A 63 -13.48 -14.78 -1.24
C GLU A 63 -12.36 -15.23 -2.18
N GLU A 64 -12.53 -15.07 -3.50
CA GLU A 64 -11.51 -15.44 -4.50
C GLU A 64 -10.24 -14.60 -4.30
N MET A 65 -10.41 -13.31 -4.01
CA MET A 65 -9.28 -12.43 -3.70
C MET A 65 -8.54 -12.83 -2.42
N ASN A 66 -9.27 -13.25 -1.37
CA ASN A 66 -8.65 -13.74 -0.15
C ASN A 66 -7.91 -15.06 -0.37
N GLN A 67 -8.45 -15.98 -1.17
CA GLN A 67 -7.76 -17.22 -1.54
C GLN A 67 -6.48 -16.95 -2.32
N PHE A 68 -6.50 -15.98 -3.24
CA PHE A 68 -5.32 -15.55 -3.97
C PHE A 68 -4.26 -14.93 -3.04
N LEU A 69 -4.67 -14.08 -2.09
CA LEU A 69 -3.76 -13.54 -1.07
C LEU A 69 -3.11 -14.65 -0.24
N ALA A 70 -3.88 -15.63 0.23
CA ALA A 70 -3.35 -16.77 1.00
C ALA A 70 -2.31 -17.58 0.20
N LYS A 71 -2.53 -17.76 -1.12
CA LYS A 71 -1.57 -18.40 -2.01
C LYS A 71 -0.27 -17.60 -2.11
N LEU A 72 -0.34 -16.28 -2.32
CA LEU A 72 0.85 -15.41 -2.34
C LEU A 72 1.65 -15.50 -1.04
N GLU A 73 0.99 -15.50 0.11
CA GLU A 73 1.66 -15.63 1.41
C GLU A 73 2.35 -16.99 1.60
N SER A 74 1.81 -18.04 0.99
CA SER A 74 2.41 -19.38 1.05
C SER A 74 3.68 -19.48 0.20
N GLU A 75 3.70 -18.87 -0.98
CA GLU A 75 4.85 -18.89 -1.91
C GLU A 75 6.04 -18.05 -1.42
N VAL A 76 5.82 -17.06 -0.54
CA VAL A 76 6.89 -16.22 0.03
C VAL A 76 7.52 -16.84 1.28
N LYS A 77 6.88 -17.83 1.89
CA LYS A 77 7.35 -18.48 3.13
C LYS A 77 8.23 -19.73 2.89
N GLU A 78 8.41 -20.15 1.64
CA GLU A 78 9.37 -21.19 1.22
C GLU A 78 10.71 -20.60 0.76
#